data_AF-A0A814LHE0-F1
#
_entry.id   AF-A0A814LHE0-F1
#
_cell.length_a   1.000
_cell.length_b   1.000
_cell.length_c   1.000
_cell.angle_alpha   90.00
_cell.angle_beta   90.00
_cell.angle_gamma   90.00
#
_symmetry.space_group_name_H-M   'P 1'
#
loop_
_entity.id
_entity.type
_entity.pdbx_description
1 polymer ?
#
loop_
_entity_poly.entity_id
_entity_poly.type
_entity_poly.pdbx_seq_one_letter_code
_entity_poly.pdbx_strand_id
1 'polypeptide(L)'
;MYITDTFPSVQQNMTGYILSTIVAFGSLDHIILSRKQRRSNSCSIYLLATSFFGLIITNWAIISLVYAIDHTDLVIGPPITTSVYPPTILFGRLLKLIWGKSPIWEISQSSIDIDDYLPICLHPVPLPTITDHIKHQTLCAKPIIWMVRRSQVQAHSISRSINKIRLIDELPINQKYNFVLLGNGNLVFGKIPHRTLKYPYRLLSKHVVLAKRSSNVRFAGEMRKTDNGETLLINNNSGTYRPDDKMVPDAVAYFQRLFPHLLVREISRH
;
A
#
# COMPACT_ATOMS: atom_id res chain seq x y z
N MET A 1 34.11 -18.24 8.65
CA MET A 1 33.64 -17.93 10.01
C MET A 1 32.25 -17.36 9.86
N TYR A 2 31.21 -18.15 10.11
CA TYR A 2 29.82 -17.78 9.85
C TYR A 2 29.28 -16.94 11.01
N ILE A 3 28.88 -15.71 10.73
CA ILE A 3 28.13 -14.84 11.65
C ILE A 3 26.64 -15.14 11.39
N THR A 4 26.11 -16.21 11.97
CA THR A 4 24.69 -16.61 11.79
C THR A 4 23.82 -16.41 13.03
N ASP A 5 24.40 -16.02 14.17
CA ASP A 5 23.68 -15.95 15.45
C ASP A 5 23.23 -14.53 15.86
N THR A 6 23.47 -13.52 15.03
CA THR A 6 23.19 -12.11 15.40
C THR A 6 21.74 -11.70 15.17
N PHE A 7 21.03 -12.31 14.21
CA PHE A 7 19.70 -11.85 13.82
C PHE A 7 18.59 -12.10 14.88
N PRO A 8 18.47 -13.31 15.46
CA PRO A 8 17.50 -13.56 16.54
C PRO A 8 17.78 -12.69 17.77
N SER A 9 19.07 -12.49 18.06
CA SER A 9 19.55 -11.63 19.15
C SER A 9 19.14 -10.16 18.97
N VAL A 10 19.35 -9.58 17.79
CA VAL A 10 18.96 -8.20 17.51
C VAL A 10 17.43 -8.02 17.55
N GLN A 11 16.68 -8.94 16.95
CA GLN A 11 15.21 -8.90 16.98
C GLN A 11 14.66 -9.05 18.41
N GLN A 12 15.24 -9.94 19.22
CA GLN A 12 14.87 -10.13 20.61
C GLN A 12 15.19 -8.89 21.46
N ASN A 13 16.35 -8.26 21.23
CA ASN A 13 16.74 -7.03 21.91
C ASN A 13 15.81 -5.88 21.54
N MET A 14 15.52 -5.67 20.26
CA MET A 14 14.60 -4.61 19.80
C MET A 14 13.19 -4.82 20.34
N THR A 15 12.69 -6.06 20.33
CA THR A 15 11.39 -6.40 20.91
C THR A 15 11.39 -6.11 22.41
N GLY A 16 12.47 -6.46 23.12
CA GLY A 16 12.65 -6.17 24.54
C GLY A 16 12.62 -4.67 24.86
N TYR A 17 13.32 -3.84 24.08
CA TYR A 17 13.31 -2.39 24.26
C TYR A 17 11.95 -1.76 23.99
N ILE A 18 11.23 -2.24 22.97
CA ILE A 18 9.93 -1.68 22.61
C ILE A 18 8.86 -2.09 23.62
N LEU A 19 8.85 -3.36 24.03
CA LEU A 19 7.89 -3.85 25.02
C LEU A 19 8.14 -3.19 26.38
N SER A 20 9.40 -3.07 26.81
CA SER A 20 9.76 -2.36 28.05
C SER A 20 9.41 -0.88 27.98
N THR A 21 9.57 -0.22 26.84
CA THR A 21 9.14 1.17 26.63
C THR A 21 7.62 1.29 26.74
N ILE A 22 6.85 0.44 26.07
CA ILE A 22 5.37 0.44 26.16
C ILE A 22 4.91 0.19 27.60
N VAL A 23 5.52 -0.78 28.30
CA VAL A 23 5.18 -1.09 29.70
C VAL A 23 5.60 0.05 30.65
N ALA A 24 6.76 0.65 30.47
CA ALA A 24 7.23 1.78 31.29
C ALA A 24 6.31 3.00 31.12
N PHE A 25 5.93 3.33 29.88
CA PHE A 25 5.00 4.43 29.64
C PHE A 25 3.57 4.13 30.09
N GLY A 26 3.09 2.88 29.93
CA GLY A 26 1.78 2.46 30.44
C GLY A 26 1.68 2.40 31.97
N SER A 27 2.79 2.07 32.65
CA SER A 27 2.84 2.04 34.13
C SER A 27 3.05 3.43 34.74
N LEU A 28 3.71 4.35 34.04
CA LEU A 28 3.80 5.76 34.43
C LEU A 28 2.43 6.42 34.54
N ASP A 29 1.49 6.10 33.64
CA ASP A 29 0.11 6.59 33.71
C ASP A 29 -0.59 6.14 35.01
N HIS A 30 -0.39 4.89 35.43
CA HIS A 30 -0.94 4.37 36.70
C HIS A 30 -0.32 5.03 37.94
N ILE A 31 0.98 5.30 37.94
CA ILE A 31 1.67 5.99 39.05
C ILE A 31 1.22 7.45 39.14
N ILE A 32 1.02 8.13 38.01
CA ILE A 32 0.52 9.51 37.97
C ILE A 32 -0.95 9.57 38.40
N LEU A 33 -1.79 8.61 37.99
CA LEU A 33 -3.19 8.52 38.40
C LEU A 33 -3.34 8.26 39.90
N SER A 34 -2.54 7.36 40.48
CA SER A 34 -2.62 7.03 41.92
C SER A 34 -2.20 8.18 42.84
N ARG A 35 -1.31 9.08 42.40
CA ARG A 35 -0.92 10.26 43.19
C ARG A 35 -1.91 11.43 43.09
N LYS A 36 -2.76 11.47 42.08
CA LYS A 36 -3.55 12.66 41.73
C LYS A 36 -4.99 12.66 42.27
N GLN A 37 -5.41 11.59 42.94
CA GLN A 37 -6.72 11.44 43.59
C GLN A 37 -6.94 12.39 44.79
N ARG A 38 -6.01 13.32 45.06
CA ARG A 38 -6.05 14.27 46.19
C ARG A 38 -6.32 15.74 45.84
N ARG A 39 -6.44 16.14 44.57
CA ARG A 39 -6.77 17.54 44.20
C ARG A 39 -7.75 17.58 43.02
N SER A 40 -9.00 17.93 43.32
CA SER A 40 -10.06 18.09 42.33
C SER A 40 -9.88 19.40 41.54
N ASN A 41 -10.19 19.34 40.25
CA ASN A 41 -10.50 20.45 39.33
C ASN A 41 -9.48 20.86 38.25
N SER A 42 -8.18 20.53 38.36
CA SER A 42 -7.21 20.77 37.25
C SER A 42 -6.78 19.50 36.51
N CYS A 43 -7.45 18.38 36.77
CA CYS A 43 -6.96 17.05 36.40
C CYS A 43 -7.30 16.63 34.95
N SER A 44 -8.43 17.07 34.38
CA SER A 44 -8.91 16.53 33.09
C SER A 44 -8.07 16.98 31.89
N ILE A 45 -7.66 18.25 31.82
CA ILE A 45 -6.88 18.78 30.70
C ILE A 45 -5.49 18.12 30.65
N TYR A 46 -4.86 17.92 31.82
CA TYR A 46 -3.56 17.27 31.89
C TYR A 46 -3.62 15.80 31.46
N LEU A 47 -4.64 15.05 31.89
CA LEU A 47 -4.81 13.65 31.49
C LEU A 47 -5.11 13.51 29.99
N LEU A 48 -5.88 14.44 29.44
CA LEU A 48 -6.19 14.47 28.01
C LEU A 48 -4.92 14.79 27.20
N ALA A 49 -4.10 15.74 27.67
CA ALA A 49 -2.81 16.05 27.06
C ALA A 49 -1.83 14.85 27.15
N THR A 50 -1.65 14.22 28.31
CA THR A 50 -0.73 13.08 28.45
C THR A 50 -1.17 11.88 27.61
N SER A 51 -2.47 11.59 27.54
CA SER A 51 -3.00 10.54 26.68
C SER A 51 -2.77 10.85 25.20
N PHE A 52 -3.01 12.10 24.78
CA PHE A 52 -2.77 12.54 23.40
C PHE A 52 -1.30 12.47 23.01
N PHE A 53 -0.39 12.98 23.85
CA PHE A 53 1.06 12.88 23.61
C PHE A 53 1.57 11.44 23.68
N GLY A 54 1.05 10.62 24.58
CA GLY A 54 1.35 9.18 24.65
C GLY A 54 0.96 8.45 23.38
N LEU A 55 -0.21 8.74 22.82
CA LEU A 55 -0.65 8.24 21.52
C LEU A 55 0.26 8.71 20.38
N ILE A 56 0.69 9.96 20.37
CA ILE A 56 1.64 10.47 19.37
C ILE A 56 2.98 9.74 19.49
N ILE A 57 3.53 9.61 20.69
CA ILE A 57 4.83 8.95 20.94
C ILE A 57 4.74 7.47 20.55
N THR A 58 3.65 6.79 20.88
CA THR A 58 3.47 5.37 20.54
C THR A 58 3.33 5.18 19.04
N ASN A 59 2.60 6.06 18.35
CA ASN A 59 2.55 6.05 16.88
C ASN A 59 3.92 6.34 16.25
N TRP A 60 4.69 7.26 16.82
CA TRP A 60 6.07 7.53 16.38
C TRP A 60 7.01 6.35 16.61
N ALA A 61 6.89 5.68 17.76
CA ALA A 61 7.66 4.47 18.06
C ALA A 61 7.32 3.32 17.10
N ILE A 62 6.05 3.18 16.70
CA ILE A 62 5.63 2.23 15.68
C ILE A 62 6.31 2.54 14.34
N ILE A 63 6.42 3.82 13.94
CA ILE A 63 7.12 4.22 12.71
C ILE A 63 8.61 3.87 12.78
N SER A 64 9.28 4.15 13.90
CA SER A 64 10.70 3.80 14.09
C SER A 64 10.93 2.29 14.10
N LEU A 65 10.04 1.51 14.71
CA LEU A 65 10.06 0.05 14.68
C LEU A 65 9.90 -0.47 13.25
N VAL A 66 8.91 0.07 12.54
CA VAL A 66 8.64 -0.23 11.14
C VAL A 66 9.87 0.06 10.27
N TYR A 67 10.51 1.21 10.46
CA TYR A 67 11.73 1.61 9.74
C TYR A 67 12.93 0.71 10.06
N ALA A 68 13.11 0.32 11.32
CA ALA A 68 14.19 -0.58 11.70
C ALA A 68 14.04 -1.98 11.08
N ILE A 69 12.81 -2.51 11.01
CA ILE A 69 12.52 -3.79 10.33
C ILE A 69 12.87 -3.70 8.83
N ASP A 70 12.56 -2.58 8.16
CA ASP A 70 12.85 -2.36 6.74
C ASP A 70 14.34 -2.35 6.42
N HIS A 71 15.15 -1.69 7.27
CA HIS A 71 16.60 -1.63 7.08
C HIS A 71 17.29 -2.96 7.36
N THR A 72 16.75 -3.79 8.25
CA THR A 72 17.29 -5.13 8.46
C THR A 72 17.01 -6.08 7.30
N ASP A 73 15.89 -5.92 6.58
CA ASP A 73 15.57 -6.72 5.39
C ASP A 73 16.40 -6.32 4.15
N LEU A 74 16.92 -5.09 4.08
CA LEU A 74 17.75 -4.61 2.96
C LEU A 74 19.21 -5.07 3.01
N VAL A 75 19.71 -5.53 4.16
CA VAL A 75 21.10 -5.96 4.35
C VAL A 75 21.28 -7.46 4.08
N ILE A 76 20.19 -8.21 3.95
CA ILE A 76 20.22 -9.65 3.67
C ILE A 76 20.04 -9.84 2.15
N GLY A 77 20.97 -10.59 1.53
CA GLY A 77 21.08 -10.80 0.08
C GLY A 77 19.88 -11.47 -0.62
N PRO A 78 20.06 -12.07 -1.81
CA PRO A 78 18.98 -12.35 -2.76
C PRO A 78 17.81 -13.12 -2.14
N PRO A 79 16.57 -12.93 -2.65
CA PRO A 79 15.34 -13.24 -1.93
C PRO A 79 15.25 -14.73 -1.63
N ILE A 80 15.59 -15.10 -0.39
CA ILE A 80 15.27 -16.40 0.15
C ILE A 80 13.75 -16.41 0.29
N THR A 81 13.10 -17.40 -0.31
CA THR A 81 11.68 -17.72 -0.15
C THR A 81 11.39 -18.08 1.31
N THR A 82 11.42 -17.10 2.20
CA THR A 82 11.08 -17.29 3.59
C THR A 82 9.56 -17.31 3.70
N SER A 83 9.06 -18.41 4.27
CA SER A 83 7.72 -18.52 4.82
C SER A 83 7.58 -17.46 5.93
N VAL A 84 7.19 -16.24 5.54
CA VAL A 84 7.04 -15.12 6.47
C VAL A 84 5.80 -15.33 7.33
N TYR A 85 5.97 -15.36 8.65
CA TYR A 85 4.88 -15.43 9.63
C TYR A 85 3.79 -14.38 9.32
N PRO A 86 2.50 -14.76 9.31
CA PRO A 86 1.43 -13.80 9.09
C PRO A 86 1.46 -12.73 10.19
N PRO A 87 1.16 -11.44 9.86
CA PRO A 87 0.89 -10.46 10.90
C PRO A 87 -0.15 -11.04 11.84
N THR A 88 -0.03 -10.74 13.13
CA THR A 88 -0.98 -11.23 14.13
C THR A 88 -2.41 -10.99 13.65
N ILE A 89 -3.26 -12.02 13.77
CA ILE A 89 -4.62 -12.04 13.19
C ILE A 89 -5.41 -10.75 13.54
N LEU A 90 -5.19 -10.23 14.75
CA LEU A 90 -5.76 -8.97 15.25
C LEU A 90 -5.30 -7.74 14.47
N PHE A 91 -3.99 -7.60 14.23
CA PHE A 91 -3.44 -6.46 13.50
C PHE A 91 -3.88 -6.48 12.02
N GLY A 92 -3.91 -7.66 11.39
CA GLY A 92 -4.45 -7.82 10.05
C GLY A 92 -5.94 -7.49 9.95
N ARG A 93 -6.74 -7.80 10.98
CA ARG A 93 -8.16 -7.41 11.06
C ARG A 93 -8.33 -5.90 11.24
N LEU A 94 -7.52 -5.27 12.08
CA LEU A 94 -7.52 -3.81 12.27
C LEU A 94 -7.20 -3.08 10.97
N LEU A 95 -6.14 -3.50 10.27
CA LEU A 95 -5.80 -2.95 8.96
C LEU A 95 -6.91 -3.16 7.92
N LYS A 96 -7.60 -4.31 7.92
CA LYS A 96 -8.76 -4.53 7.04
C LYS A 96 -9.97 -3.65 7.41
N LEU A 97 -10.14 -3.30 8.68
CA LEU A 97 -11.20 -2.42 9.15
C LEU A 97 -10.91 -0.97 8.78
N ILE A 98 -9.65 -0.53 8.94
CA ILE A 98 -9.18 0.80 8.55
C ILE A 98 -9.17 0.92 7.02
N TRP A 99 -8.54 0.01 6.30
CA TRP A 99 -8.30 0.15 4.86
C TRP A 99 -9.37 -0.48 3.96
N GLY A 100 -10.32 -1.19 4.55
CA GLY A 100 -11.36 -1.93 3.82
C GLY A 100 -10.86 -3.20 3.14
N LYS A 101 -11.80 -4.02 2.70
CA LYS A 101 -11.55 -5.21 1.87
C LYS A 101 -11.48 -4.80 0.41
N SER A 102 -10.35 -4.24 -0.01
CA SER A 102 -10.10 -3.95 -1.43
C SER A 102 -9.04 -4.92 -1.97
N PRO A 103 -9.43 -6.01 -2.64
CA PRO A 103 -8.46 -6.93 -3.23
C PRO A 103 -7.53 -6.20 -4.20
N ILE A 104 -6.25 -6.54 -4.14
CA ILE A 104 -5.23 -6.15 -5.11
C ILE A 104 -4.95 -7.38 -5.98
N TRP A 105 -4.97 -7.18 -7.29
CA TRP A 105 -4.66 -8.19 -8.28
C TRP A 105 -3.36 -7.83 -9.00
N GLU A 106 -2.57 -8.85 -9.35
CA GLU A 106 -1.30 -8.72 -10.05
C GLU A 106 -1.25 -9.76 -11.18
N ILE A 107 -1.16 -9.28 -12.42
CA ILE A 107 -1.04 -10.08 -13.63
C ILE A 107 0.39 -9.91 -14.15
N SER A 108 1.18 -10.98 -14.06
CA SER A 108 2.50 -11.05 -14.70
C SER A 108 2.38 -11.65 -16.09
N GLN A 109 2.86 -10.90 -17.08
CA GLN A 109 2.96 -11.28 -18.49
C GLN A 109 4.40 -11.00 -18.95
N SER A 110 4.95 -11.87 -19.79
CA SER A 110 6.31 -11.74 -20.35
C SER A 110 6.31 -11.86 -21.88
N SER A 111 5.14 -11.91 -22.50
CA SER A 111 4.97 -12.15 -23.94
C SER A 111 5.03 -10.87 -24.77
N ILE A 112 4.80 -9.73 -24.14
CA ILE A 112 4.78 -8.42 -24.78
C ILE A 112 5.82 -7.58 -24.07
N ASP A 113 6.80 -7.05 -24.80
CA ASP A 113 7.70 -6.06 -24.23
C ASP A 113 6.93 -4.77 -23.99
N ILE A 114 6.95 -4.28 -22.75
CA ILE A 114 6.26 -3.05 -22.40
C ILE A 114 6.98 -1.83 -22.95
N ASP A 115 8.28 -1.93 -23.20
CA ASP A 115 9.09 -0.81 -23.68
C ASP A 115 8.78 -0.46 -25.14
N ASP A 116 8.21 -1.40 -25.92
CA ASP A 116 7.69 -1.16 -27.27
C ASP A 116 6.50 -0.17 -27.29
N TYR A 117 5.78 -0.05 -26.18
CA TYR A 117 4.59 0.79 -26.06
C TYR A 117 4.83 1.97 -25.11
N LEU A 118 5.48 1.73 -23.97
CA LEU A 118 5.62 2.68 -22.89
C LEU A 118 7.09 2.74 -22.44
N PRO A 119 8.00 3.29 -23.25
CA PRO A 119 9.44 3.29 -22.97
C PRO A 119 9.83 4.20 -21.79
N ILE A 120 8.98 5.16 -21.43
CA ILE A 120 9.26 6.17 -20.41
C ILE A 120 8.88 5.65 -19.02
N CYS A 121 9.79 5.79 -18.06
CA CYS A 121 9.47 5.61 -16.64
C CYS A 121 8.83 6.87 -16.06
N LEU A 122 7.72 6.69 -15.36
CA LEU A 122 7.05 7.73 -14.57
C LEU A 122 7.70 7.84 -13.20
N HIS A 123 7.91 9.08 -12.78
CA HIS A 123 8.31 9.42 -11.43
C HIS A 123 7.11 9.93 -10.62
N PRO A 124 7.10 9.74 -9.29
CA PRO A 124 6.11 10.36 -8.43
C PRO A 124 6.13 11.88 -8.60
N VAL A 125 4.96 12.48 -8.80
CA VAL A 125 4.81 13.94 -8.87
C VAL A 125 5.30 14.57 -7.56
N PRO A 126 6.14 15.62 -7.60
CA PRO A 126 6.60 16.28 -6.40
C PRO A 126 5.41 16.86 -5.62
N LEU A 127 5.46 16.69 -4.30
CA LEU A 127 4.37 17.13 -3.44
C LEU A 127 4.56 18.61 -3.09
N PRO A 128 3.51 19.44 -3.20
CA PRO A 128 3.66 20.89 -3.10
C PRO A 128 3.93 21.39 -1.68
N THR A 129 3.56 20.62 -0.65
CA THR A 129 3.69 21.06 0.75
C THR A 129 4.56 20.11 1.57
N ILE A 130 5.18 20.66 2.63
CA ILE A 130 5.93 19.89 3.64
C ILE A 130 5.01 18.87 4.32
N THR A 131 3.76 19.25 4.59
CA THR A 131 2.81 18.31 5.21
C THR A 131 2.50 17.13 4.31
N ASP A 132 2.41 17.34 3.00
CA ASP A 132 2.25 16.25 2.03
C ASP A 132 3.51 15.39 1.94
N HIS A 133 4.70 15.99 2.01
CA HIS A 133 5.96 15.25 2.11
C HIS A 133 5.99 14.33 3.33
N ILE A 134 5.66 14.85 4.51
CA ILE A 134 5.63 14.06 5.75
C ILE A 134 4.57 12.95 5.65
N LYS A 135 3.36 13.27 5.17
CA LYS A 135 2.29 12.27 4.96
C LYS A 135 2.74 11.18 3.99
N HIS A 136 3.39 11.55 2.89
CA HIS A 136 3.85 10.59 1.90
C HIS A 136 5.00 9.74 2.45
N GLN A 137 5.97 10.33 3.15
CA GLN A 137 7.06 9.57 3.76
C GLN A 137 6.56 8.59 4.82
N THR A 138 5.58 9.01 5.64
CA THR A 138 4.98 8.16 6.68
C THR A 138 4.03 7.13 6.09
N LEU A 139 2.94 7.54 5.44
CA LEU A 139 1.91 6.63 4.93
C LEU A 139 2.38 5.77 3.75
N CYS A 140 3.34 6.26 2.96
CA CYS A 140 3.92 5.50 1.87
C CYS A 140 5.29 4.92 2.25
N ALA A 141 5.61 4.76 3.54
CA ALA A 141 6.79 4.00 3.96
C ALA A 141 6.70 2.55 3.44
N LYS A 142 7.84 1.96 3.04
CA LYS A 142 7.89 0.59 2.51
C LYS A 142 7.15 -0.42 3.39
N PRO A 143 7.28 -0.41 4.72
CA PRO A 143 6.65 -1.45 5.52
C PRO A 143 5.16 -1.20 5.72
N ILE A 144 4.71 0.07 5.70
CA ILE A 144 3.27 0.37 5.68
C ILE A 144 2.66 -0.14 4.37
N ILE A 145 3.31 0.11 3.23
CA ILE A 145 2.87 -0.43 1.94
C ILE A 145 2.87 -1.96 1.97
N TRP A 146 3.93 -2.57 2.49
CA TRP A 146 4.04 -4.01 2.65
C TRP A 146 2.89 -4.57 3.52
N MET A 147 2.60 -3.95 4.66
CA MET A 147 1.52 -4.35 5.57
C MET A 147 0.14 -4.19 4.92
N VAL A 148 -0.12 -3.03 4.29
CA VAL A 148 -1.36 -2.75 3.57
C VAL A 148 -1.56 -3.79 2.48
N ARG A 149 -0.55 -4.01 1.63
CA ARG A 149 -0.60 -5.05 0.60
C ARG A 149 -0.79 -6.42 1.20
N ARG A 150 -0.09 -6.80 2.26
CA ARG A 150 -0.28 -8.12 2.88
C ARG A 150 -1.70 -8.32 3.41
N SER A 151 -2.35 -7.25 3.88
CA SER A 151 -3.73 -7.30 4.35
C SER A 151 -4.78 -7.31 3.21
N GLN A 152 -4.45 -6.71 2.06
CA GLN A 152 -5.34 -6.46 0.92
C GLN A 152 -5.12 -7.38 -0.27
N VAL A 153 -3.91 -7.88 -0.45
CA VAL A 153 -3.60 -9.03 -1.29
C VAL A 153 -4.32 -10.18 -0.62
N GLN A 154 -5.59 -10.35 -1.00
CA GLN A 154 -6.13 -11.68 -1.00
C GLN A 154 -5.15 -12.45 -1.87
N ALA A 155 -4.47 -13.41 -1.26
CA ALA A 155 -3.98 -14.57 -1.98
C ALA A 155 -5.21 -15.31 -2.54
N HIS A 156 -5.99 -14.66 -3.40
CA HIS A 156 -6.30 -15.29 -4.65
C HIS A 156 -4.95 -15.32 -5.39
N SER A 157 -4.10 -16.26 -4.98
CA SER A 157 -3.62 -17.22 -5.96
C SER A 157 -4.87 -17.73 -6.65
N ILE A 158 -5.39 -16.92 -7.58
CA ILE A 158 -6.39 -17.31 -8.54
C ILE A 158 -5.85 -18.64 -9.02
N SER A 159 -6.62 -19.69 -8.72
CA SER A 159 -6.29 -21.07 -8.99
C SER A 159 -5.45 -21.13 -10.26
N ARG A 160 -4.32 -21.84 -10.22
CA ARG A 160 -3.37 -22.03 -11.34
C ARG A 160 -4.03 -22.41 -12.70
N SER A 161 -5.35 -22.60 -12.74
CA SER A 161 -6.19 -22.93 -13.90
C SER A 161 -7.00 -21.77 -14.51
N ILE A 162 -7.21 -20.61 -13.87
CA ILE A 162 -7.86 -19.48 -14.57
C ILE A 162 -6.77 -18.76 -15.35
N ASN A 163 -6.80 -18.96 -16.66
CA ASN A 163 -5.97 -18.26 -17.63
C ASN A 163 -5.96 -16.77 -17.25
N LYS A 164 -4.81 -16.19 -16.86
CA LYS A 164 -4.71 -14.85 -16.24
C LYS A 164 -5.45 -13.75 -17.03
N ILE A 165 -5.61 -13.96 -18.33
CA ILE A 165 -6.37 -13.15 -19.29
C ILE A 165 -7.87 -13.07 -18.92
N ARG A 166 -8.46 -14.15 -18.40
CA ARG A 166 -9.88 -14.21 -17.97
C ARG A 166 -10.18 -13.43 -16.70
N LEU A 167 -9.18 -13.03 -15.92
CA LEU A 167 -9.42 -12.24 -14.71
C LEU A 167 -10.06 -10.89 -15.04
N ILE A 168 -9.63 -10.25 -16.13
CA ILE A 168 -10.27 -9.01 -16.57
C ILE A 168 -11.71 -9.28 -17.00
N ASP A 169 -11.99 -10.43 -17.61
CA ASP A 169 -13.33 -10.84 -18.04
C ASP A 169 -14.31 -10.96 -16.87
N GLU A 170 -13.83 -11.42 -15.72
CA GLU A 170 -14.63 -11.58 -14.50
C GLU A 170 -14.84 -10.27 -13.70
N LEU A 171 -14.24 -9.15 -14.12
CA LEU A 171 -14.44 -7.88 -13.42
C LEU A 171 -15.89 -7.40 -13.54
N PRO A 172 -16.52 -7.00 -12.43
CA PRO A 172 -17.83 -6.35 -12.44
C PRO A 172 -17.92 -5.17 -13.40
N ILE A 173 -19.04 -5.12 -14.13
CA ILE A 173 -19.44 -4.01 -15.00
C ILE A 173 -19.54 -2.71 -14.17
N ASN A 174 -19.17 -1.57 -14.76
CA ASN A 174 -19.18 -0.23 -14.16
C ASN A 174 -18.37 -0.04 -12.88
N GLN A 175 -17.65 -1.06 -12.42
CA GLN A 175 -16.77 -0.93 -11.28
C GLN A 175 -15.47 -0.24 -11.73
N LYS A 176 -15.07 0.80 -11.00
CA LYS A 176 -13.79 1.47 -11.21
C LYS A 176 -12.66 0.77 -10.48
N TYR A 177 -11.49 0.75 -11.10
CA TYR A 177 -10.25 0.19 -10.58
C TYR A 177 -9.12 1.20 -10.79
N ASN A 178 -8.21 1.32 -9.83
CA ASN A 178 -6.91 1.92 -10.08
C ASN A 178 -5.97 0.85 -10.60
N PHE A 179 -5.12 1.19 -11.55
CA PHE A 179 -4.11 0.27 -12.07
C PHE A 179 -2.75 0.94 -12.27
N VAL A 180 -1.70 0.13 -12.28
CA VAL A 180 -0.31 0.49 -12.55
C VAL A 180 0.29 -0.55 -13.47
N LEU A 181 0.97 -0.10 -14.52
CA LEU A 181 1.84 -0.91 -15.37
C LEU A 181 3.29 -0.71 -14.93
N LEU A 182 3.97 -1.83 -14.63
CA LEU A 182 5.37 -1.85 -14.22
C LEU A 182 6.26 -2.24 -15.38
N GLY A 183 7.50 -1.78 -15.41
CA GLY A 183 8.42 -2.03 -16.54
C GLY A 183 8.89 -3.48 -16.69
N ASN A 184 8.49 -4.38 -15.80
CA ASN A 184 8.64 -5.83 -15.98
C ASN A 184 7.41 -6.48 -16.65
N GLY A 185 6.51 -5.67 -17.23
CA GLY A 185 5.26 -6.13 -17.86
C GLY A 185 4.11 -6.39 -16.88
N ASN A 186 4.33 -6.29 -15.56
CA ASN A 186 3.27 -6.57 -14.58
C ASN A 186 2.18 -5.50 -14.61
N LEU A 187 0.92 -5.94 -14.71
CA LEU A 187 -0.26 -5.13 -14.47
C LEU A 187 -0.75 -5.36 -13.04
N VAL A 188 -0.76 -4.32 -12.22
CA VAL A 188 -1.26 -4.37 -10.84
C VAL A 188 -2.47 -3.46 -10.73
N PHE A 189 -3.59 -3.96 -10.20
CA PHE A 189 -4.79 -3.13 -10.06
C PHE A 189 -5.57 -3.46 -8.78
N GLY A 190 -6.42 -2.52 -8.37
CA GLY A 190 -7.21 -2.64 -7.14
C GLY A 190 -8.52 -1.88 -7.22
N LYS A 191 -9.55 -2.43 -6.57
CA LYS A 191 -10.92 -1.89 -6.60
C LYS A 191 -10.97 -0.50 -5.99
N ILE A 192 -11.73 0.40 -6.62
CA ILE A 192 -12.12 1.68 -6.02
C ILE A 192 -13.38 1.45 -5.18
N PRO A 193 -13.32 1.55 -3.84
CA PRO A 193 -14.49 1.42 -3.00
C PRO A 193 -15.52 2.50 -3.34
N HIS A 194 -16.80 2.16 -3.25
CA HIS A 194 -17.89 3.12 -3.38
C HIS A 194 -17.74 4.24 -2.34
N ARG A 195 -18.25 5.44 -2.69
CA ARG A 195 -18.08 6.74 -2.00
C ARG A 195 -18.32 6.76 -0.47
N THR A 196 -18.85 5.70 0.12
CA THR A 196 -19.16 5.60 1.56
C THR A 196 -17.91 5.49 2.44
N LEU A 197 -16.80 4.93 1.96
CA LEU A 197 -15.54 4.80 2.72
C LEU A 197 -14.55 5.92 2.33
N LYS A 198 -14.84 7.17 2.70
CA LYS A 198 -14.08 8.35 2.24
C LYS A 198 -12.68 8.51 2.84
N TYR A 199 -12.47 8.13 4.10
CA TYR A 199 -11.38 8.72 4.89
C TYR A 199 -10.01 8.02 4.78
N PRO A 200 -9.90 6.70 4.92
CA PRO A 200 -8.60 6.04 4.78
C PRO A 200 -8.17 5.91 3.30
N TYR A 201 -9.10 5.59 2.41
CA TYR A 201 -8.80 5.30 1.00
C TYR A 201 -8.24 6.50 0.21
N ARG A 202 -8.54 7.74 0.62
CA ARG A 202 -7.98 8.96 0.01
C ARG A 202 -6.59 9.32 0.52
N LEU A 203 -6.22 8.90 1.73
CA LEU A 203 -4.97 9.28 2.39
C LEU A 203 -3.76 8.51 1.87
N LEU A 204 -3.96 7.27 1.41
CA LEU A 204 -2.90 6.50 0.77
C LEU A 204 -2.87 6.82 -0.73
N SER A 205 -1.68 7.14 -1.23
CA SER A 205 -1.44 7.18 -2.67
C SER A 205 -1.66 5.77 -3.24
N LYS A 206 -2.85 5.58 -3.82
CA LYS A 206 -3.35 4.27 -4.27
C LYS A 206 -2.39 3.65 -5.27
N HIS A 207 -1.93 4.44 -6.23
CA HIS A 207 -0.95 3.99 -7.21
C HIS A 207 0.42 3.69 -6.59
N VAL A 208 0.84 4.36 -5.51
CA VAL A 208 2.09 4.00 -4.80
C VAL A 208 1.97 2.66 -4.09
N VAL A 209 0.83 2.38 -3.46
CA VAL A 209 0.56 1.06 -2.85
C VAL A 209 0.55 -0.03 -3.94
N LEU A 210 -0.13 0.21 -5.06
CA LEU A 210 -0.15 -0.70 -6.22
C LEU A 210 1.23 -0.89 -6.85
N ALA A 211 2.04 0.17 -6.93
CA ALA A 211 3.38 0.14 -7.50
C ALA A 211 4.44 -0.47 -6.56
N LYS A 212 4.15 -0.71 -5.27
CA LYS A 212 5.16 -1.10 -4.26
C LYS A 212 6.33 -0.10 -4.17
N ARG A 213 6.11 1.19 -4.48
CA ARG A 213 7.17 2.20 -4.72
C ARG A 213 8.21 1.77 -5.76
N SER A 214 7.81 0.97 -6.76
CA SER A 214 8.68 0.66 -7.88
C SER A 214 9.18 1.97 -8.51
N SER A 215 10.49 2.04 -8.77
CA SER A 215 11.10 3.10 -9.59
C SER A 215 10.80 2.91 -11.07
N ASN A 216 10.25 1.76 -11.45
CA ASN A 216 9.97 1.37 -12.82
C ASN A 216 8.45 1.27 -13.06
N VAL A 217 7.76 2.40 -12.94
CA VAL A 217 6.34 2.55 -13.29
C VAL A 217 6.27 3.09 -14.71
N ARG A 218 5.59 2.39 -15.63
CA ARG A 218 5.44 2.82 -17.03
C ARG A 218 4.16 3.61 -17.27
N PHE A 219 3.09 3.26 -16.56
CA PHE A 219 1.81 3.95 -16.65
C PHE A 219 0.99 3.75 -15.37
N ALA A 220 0.13 4.71 -15.05
CA ALA A 220 -0.81 4.60 -13.94
C ALA A 220 -2.11 5.34 -14.24
N GLY A 221 -3.23 4.75 -13.86
CA GLY A 221 -4.54 5.31 -14.22
C GLY A 221 -5.72 4.62 -13.55
N GLU A 222 -6.91 4.87 -14.10
CA GLU A 222 -8.14 4.19 -13.74
C GLU A 222 -8.67 3.40 -14.93
N MET A 223 -9.28 2.24 -14.65
CA MET A 223 -9.98 1.43 -15.64
C MET A 223 -11.37 1.03 -15.15
N ARG A 224 -12.30 0.82 -16.08
CA ARG A 224 -13.64 0.27 -15.83
C ARG A 224 -14.18 -0.43 -17.07
N LYS A 225 -15.07 -1.39 -16.88
CA LYS A 225 -15.87 -1.94 -17.98
C LYS A 225 -17.10 -1.09 -18.26
N THR A 226 -17.48 -1.00 -19.53
CA THR A 226 -18.78 -0.50 -20.00
C THR A 226 -19.93 -1.40 -19.58
N ASP A 227 -21.16 -0.88 -19.72
CA ASP A 227 -22.41 -1.57 -19.41
C ASP A 227 -22.57 -2.93 -20.12
N ASN A 228 -22.07 -3.06 -21.35
CA ASN A 228 -22.10 -4.32 -22.10
C ASN A 228 -20.99 -5.31 -21.68
N GLY A 229 -20.03 -4.90 -20.86
CA GLY A 229 -18.92 -5.74 -20.40
C GLY A 229 -17.82 -6.03 -21.44
N GLU A 230 -18.02 -5.63 -22.70
CA GLU A 230 -17.13 -5.91 -23.83
C GLU A 230 -16.03 -4.87 -24.01
N THR A 231 -16.23 -3.65 -23.53
CA THR A 231 -15.26 -2.56 -23.66
C THR A 231 -14.60 -2.25 -22.32
N LEU A 232 -13.26 -2.32 -22.31
CA LEU A 232 -12.45 -1.81 -21.21
C LEU A 232 -12.10 -0.36 -21.48
N LEU A 233 -12.57 0.51 -20.61
CA LEU A 233 -12.27 1.93 -20.67
C LEU A 233 -11.12 2.26 -19.72
N ILE A 234 -10.08 2.92 -20.22
CA ILE A 234 -8.91 3.33 -19.44
C ILE A 234 -8.68 4.85 -19.52
N ASN A 235 -8.07 5.42 -18.49
CA ASN A 235 -7.57 6.79 -18.51
C ASN A 235 -6.23 6.89 -17.78
N ASN A 236 -5.63 8.08 -17.77
CA ASN A 236 -4.40 8.40 -17.05
C ASN A 236 -4.67 9.13 -15.72
N ASN A 237 -5.80 8.87 -15.05
CA ASN A 237 -6.14 9.51 -13.79
C ASN A 237 -5.29 8.95 -12.65
N SER A 238 -4.10 9.53 -12.46
CA SER A 238 -3.24 9.27 -11.31
C SER A 238 -2.79 10.57 -10.67
N GLY A 239 -3.04 10.68 -9.36
CA GLY A 239 -2.53 11.78 -8.56
C GLY A 239 -1.07 11.62 -8.17
N THR A 240 -0.43 10.48 -8.46
CA THR A 240 0.95 10.22 -8.01
C THR A 240 1.92 9.92 -9.13
N TYR A 241 1.59 9.02 -10.05
CA TYR A 241 2.40 8.81 -11.25
C TYR A 241 1.60 9.36 -12.42
N ARG A 242 1.63 10.68 -12.62
CA ARG A 242 0.77 11.35 -13.60
C ARG A 242 1.35 11.13 -15.01
N PRO A 243 0.77 10.24 -15.84
CA PRO A 243 1.22 10.08 -17.21
C PRO A 243 0.77 11.28 -18.05
N ASP A 244 1.52 11.62 -19.09
CA ASP A 244 1.10 12.58 -20.10
C ASP A 244 -0.16 12.04 -20.82
N ASP A 245 -1.06 12.92 -21.25
CA ASP A 245 -2.23 12.56 -22.05
C ASP A 245 -1.80 11.87 -23.36
N LYS A 246 -0.62 12.21 -23.89
CA LYS A 246 -0.01 11.57 -25.06
C LYS A 246 0.32 10.09 -24.87
N MET A 247 0.45 9.60 -23.63
CA MET A 247 0.76 8.19 -23.34
C MET A 247 -0.49 7.31 -23.30
N VAL A 248 -1.70 7.91 -23.30
CA VAL A 248 -2.96 7.15 -23.20
C VAL A 248 -3.18 6.25 -24.42
N PRO A 249 -2.98 6.71 -25.68
CA PRO A 249 -3.10 5.84 -26.85
C PRO A 249 -2.14 4.63 -26.81
N ASP A 250 -0.91 4.83 -26.35
CA ASP A 250 0.07 3.76 -26.23
C ASP A 250 -0.32 2.74 -25.16
N ALA A 251 -0.85 3.22 -24.03
CA ALA A 251 -1.42 2.35 -23.00
C ALA A 251 -2.64 1.58 -23.53
N VAL A 252 -3.51 2.21 -24.33
CA VAL A 252 -4.66 1.55 -24.98
C VAL A 252 -4.15 0.44 -25.89
N ALA A 253 -3.15 0.71 -26.74
CA ALA A 253 -2.55 -0.28 -27.63
C ALA A 253 -1.93 -1.46 -26.86
N TYR A 254 -1.21 -1.19 -25.78
CA TYR A 254 -0.65 -2.23 -24.90
C TYR A 254 -1.75 -3.10 -24.28
N PHE A 255 -2.81 -2.50 -23.73
CA PHE A 255 -3.94 -3.24 -23.18
C PHE A 255 -4.68 -4.05 -24.26
N GLN A 256 -4.86 -3.49 -25.46
CA GLN A 256 -5.49 -4.17 -26.59
C GLN A 256 -4.67 -5.40 -27.01
N ARG A 257 -3.34 -5.31 -26.95
CA ARG A 257 -2.45 -6.45 -27.20
C ARG A 257 -2.53 -7.50 -26.09
N LEU A 258 -2.63 -7.05 -24.84
CA LEU A 258 -2.72 -7.93 -23.66
C LEU A 258 -4.07 -8.66 -23.58
N PHE A 259 -5.15 -8.03 -24.04
CA PHE A 259 -6.52 -8.55 -24.03
C PHE A 259 -7.15 -8.43 -25.42
N PRO A 260 -6.72 -9.26 -26.40
CA PRO A 260 -7.13 -9.11 -27.81
C PRO A 260 -8.64 -9.30 -28.05
N HIS A 261 -9.33 -9.96 -27.12
CA HIS A 261 -10.78 -10.20 -27.17
C HIS A 261 -11.62 -9.07 -26.56
N LEU A 262 -11.01 -8.12 -25.85
CA LEU A 262 -11.71 -6.95 -25.31
C LEU A 262 -11.45 -5.75 -26.21
N LEU A 263 -12.46 -4.91 -26.39
CA LEU A 263 -12.27 -3.61 -27.01
C LEU A 263 -11.71 -2.65 -25.97
N VAL A 264 -10.54 -2.05 -26.20
CA VAL A 264 -9.95 -1.08 -25.26
C VAL A 264 -10.12 0.33 -25.82
N ARG A 265 -10.62 1.25 -24.99
CA ARG A 265 -10.79 2.66 -25.37
C ARG A 265 -10.33 3.60 -24.28
N GLU A 266 -9.94 4.81 -24.67
CA GLU A 266 -9.67 5.87 -23.70
C GLU A 266 -10.96 6.51 -23.16
N ILE A 267 -10.87 7.11 -21.97
CA ILE A 267 -11.85 8.04 -21.43
C ILE A 267 -11.16 9.38 -21.22
N SER A 268 -11.71 10.44 -21.80
CA SER A 268 -11.29 11.80 -21.50
C SER A 268 -11.45 12.10 -20.01
N ARG A 269 -10.51 12.86 -19.43
CA ARG A 269 -10.64 13.37 -18.05
C ARG A 269 -11.85 14.32 -18.00
N HIS A 270 -12.91 13.92 -17.31
CA HIS A 270 -14.00 14.81 -16.88
C HIS A 270 -13.78 15.29 -15.44
#